data_AF-G4TYX9-F1
#
_entry.id   AF-G4TYX9-F1
#
_cell.length_a   1.000
_cell.length_b   1.000
_cell.length_c   1.000
_cell.angle_alpha   90.00
_cell.angle_beta   90.00
_cell.angle_gamma   90.00
#
_symmetry.space_group_name_H-M   'P 1'
#
loop_
_entity.id
_entity.type
_entity.pdbx_description
1 polymer ?
#
loop_
_entity_poly.entity_id
_entity_poly.type
_entity_poly.pdbx_seq_one_letter_code
_entity_poly.pdbx_strand_id
1 'polypeptide(L)'
;MSTYDERLASFAPRKLKSSKKTTINALLAKGWPHPTSASTSNGRPYKATPTTLADAGFYFDPRADKVDNVTCFMCDHSLAEWTPEDDPFEEHLNMGSKCAWAIARCSIELNRQLDGSFVFRSEDRLPTAKVMEKARAETFRGHWIHDSVKGHTANSRKMAKAGWTFNPGEAEDSDIATCYYCGKSLDGWEAGDDPLAEHRKRMPKCPMFTAQLVEEGGPEPTLPDPVPIPLPPASSSSSAPKKQAKSRRIEP
;
A
#
# COMPACT_ATOMS: atom_id res chain seq x y z
N MET A 1 11.80 9.89 3.01
CA MET A 1 11.32 8.52 2.69
C MET A 1 10.03 8.22 3.44
N SER A 2 9.18 9.23 3.59
CA SER A 2 7.95 9.16 4.37
C SER A 2 6.74 8.87 3.48
N THR A 3 6.72 9.37 2.24
CA THR A 3 5.58 9.14 1.33
C THR A 3 5.65 7.75 0.69
N TYR A 4 4.50 7.22 0.26
CA TYR A 4 4.46 5.95 -0.46
C TYR A 4 5.32 5.97 -1.74
N ASP A 5 5.23 7.06 -2.52
CA ASP A 5 5.97 7.17 -3.79
C ASP A 5 7.48 7.25 -3.57
N GLU A 6 7.95 7.92 -2.51
CA GLU A 6 9.37 7.91 -2.13
C GLU A 6 9.86 6.51 -1.76
N ARG A 7 9.04 5.76 -1.00
CA ARG A 7 9.34 4.37 -0.63
C ARG A 7 9.34 3.47 -1.86
N LEU A 8 8.37 3.60 -2.76
CA LEU A 8 8.33 2.82 -3.99
C LEU A 8 9.50 3.13 -4.92
N ALA A 9 9.81 4.41 -5.11
CA ALA A 9 10.93 4.87 -5.93
C ALA A 9 12.28 4.37 -5.39
N SER A 10 12.35 3.99 -4.12
CA SER A 10 13.57 3.48 -3.51
C SER A 10 14.12 2.20 -4.12
N PHE A 11 13.21 1.35 -4.62
CA PHE A 11 13.52 0.06 -5.19
C PHE A 11 14.00 0.16 -6.65
N ALA A 12 13.81 1.33 -7.29
CA ALA A 12 14.26 1.55 -8.66
C ALA A 12 15.78 1.81 -8.73
N PRO A 13 16.44 1.43 -9.85
CA PRO A 13 17.84 1.77 -10.09
C PRO A 13 18.09 3.29 -10.02
N ARG A 14 19.08 3.73 -9.25
CA ARG A 14 19.42 5.16 -9.08
C ARG A 14 20.66 5.58 -9.85
N LYS A 15 20.59 6.72 -10.54
CA LYS A 15 21.79 7.38 -11.09
C LYS A 15 22.51 8.15 -9.99
N LEU A 16 23.64 7.60 -9.51
CA LEU A 16 24.42 8.22 -8.45
C LEU A 16 25.36 9.29 -9.02
N LYS A 17 25.37 10.46 -8.37
CA LYS A 17 26.28 11.58 -8.71
C LYS A 17 27.71 11.38 -8.17
N SER A 18 27.92 10.40 -7.29
CA SER A 18 29.22 10.15 -6.64
C SER A 18 30.14 9.31 -7.52
N SER A 19 31.39 9.77 -7.67
CA SER A 19 32.45 9.03 -8.37
C SER A 19 33.04 7.87 -7.52
N LYS A 20 32.76 7.84 -6.20
CA LYS A 20 33.25 6.77 -5.31
C LYS A 20 32.39 5.51 -5.48
N LYS A 21 32.98 4.46 -6.05
CA LYS A 21 32.38 3.12 -6.14
C LYS A 21 32.48 2.40 -4.80
N THR A 22 31.44 2.48 -3.99
CA THR A 22 31.24 1.62 -2.81
C THR A 22 30.28 0.48 -3.15
N THR A 23 30.31 -0.61 -2.38
CA THR A 23 29.36 -1.73 -2.54
C THR A 23 27.92 -1.24 -2.48
N ILE A 24 27.58 -0.37 -1.51
CA ILE A 24 26.24 0.22 -1.36
C ILE A 24 25.85 1.03 -2.60
N ASN A 25 26.76 1.85 -3.15
CA ASN A 25 26.49 2.61 -4.38
C ASN A 25 26.22 1.68 -5.57
N ALA A 26 26.95 0.57 -5.68
CA ALA A 26 26.70 -0.42 -6.73
C ALA A 26 25.33 -1.09 -6.58
N LEU A 27 24.87 -1.35 -5.35
CA LEU A 27 23.54 -1.91 -5.07
C LEU A 27 22.43 -0.91 -5.39
N LEU A 28 22.54 0.33 -4.92
CA LEU A 28 21.58 1.41 -5.23
C LEU A 28 21.49 1.70 -6.74
N ALA A 29 22.60 1.56 -7.47
CA ALA A 29 22.60 1.71 -8.93
C ALA A 29 21.91 0.56 -9.66
N LYS A 30 21.81 -0.63 -9.05
CA LYS A 30 21.07 -1.79 -9.59
C LYS A 30 19.61 -1.79 -9.17
N GLY A 31 19.28 -1.24 -8.00
CA GLY A 31 17.95 -1.30 -7.41
C GLY A 31 17.66 -2.65 -6.73
N TRP A 32 16.38 -2.93 -6.52
CA TRP A 32 15.89 -4.16 -5.87
C TRP A 32 16.42 -5.41 -6.60
N PRO A 33 17.05 -6.36 -5.89
CA PRO A 33 17.68 -7.52 -6.54
C PRO A 33 16.70 -8.65 -6.89
N HIS A 34 15.43 -8.57 -6.48
CA HIS A 34 14.41 -9.60 -6.66
C HIS A 34 13.35 -9.18 -7.70
N PRO A 35 12.46 -10.09 -8.15
CA PRO A 35 11.42 -9.77 -9.11
C PRO A 35 10.56 -8.57 -8.69
N THR A 36 10.25 -7.70 -9.67
CA THR A 36 9.45 -6.49 -9.43
C THR A 36 7.96 -6.69 -9.63
N SER A 37 7.53 -7.91 -10.02
CA SER A 37 6.15 -8.29 -10.26
C SER A 37 5.85 -9.60 -9.55
N ALA A 38 4.61 -9.75 -9.08
CA ALA A 38 4.13 -10.98 -8.45
C ALA A 38 4.12 -12.16 -9.43
N SER A 39 4.02 -11.91 -10.74
CA SER A 39 4.15 -12.94 -11.76
C SER A 39 5.61 -13.04 -12.21
N THR A 40 6.18 -14.23 -12.05
CA THR A 40 7.56 -14.53 -12.47
C THR A 40 7.55 -15.47 -13.67
N SER A 41 8.64 -15.45 -14.45
CA SER A 41 8.77 -16.29 -15.65
C SER A 41 8.80 -17.79 -15.37
N ASN A 42 9.11 -18.19 -14.12
CA ASN A 42 9.13 -19.59 -13.68
C ASN A 42 7.82 -20.01 -12.99
N GLY A 43 6.81 -19.14 -12.94
CA GLY A 43 5.49 -19.41 -12.37
C GLY A 43 5.42 -19.43 -10.84
N ARG A 44 6.52 -19.18 -10.11
CA ARG A 44 6.50 -19.05 -8.64
C ARG A 44 6.24 -17.60 -8.25
N PRO A 45 5.13 -17.28 -7.57
CA PRO A 45 4.87 -15.91 -7.19
C PRO A 45 5.92 -15.41 -6.19
N TYR A 46 6.31 -14.14 -6.33
CA TYR A 46 7.20 -13.48 -5.39
C TYR A 46 6.40 -12.38 -4.70
N LYS A 47 6.09 -12.56 -3.41
CA LYS A 47 5.21 -11.63 -2.68
C LYS A 47 5.90 -10.32 -2.31
N ALA A 48 7.20 -10.35 -2.01
CA ALA A 48 7.99 -9.17 -1.66
C ALA A 48 8.44 -8.35 -2.88
N THR A 49 7.45 -7.79 -3.59
CA THR A 49 7.66 -6.85 -4.69
C THR A 49 7.89 -5.43 -4.17
N PRO A 50 8.48 -4.52 -4.97
CA PRO A 50 8.58 -3.10 -4.60
C PRO A 50 7.26 -2.46 -4.14
N THR A 51 6.14 -2.82 -4.78
CA THR A 51 4.80 -2.30 -4.45
C THR A 51 4.36 -2.77 -3.06
N THR A 52 4.42 -4.08 -2.80
CA THR A 52 3.99 -4.66 -1.53
C THR A 52 4.93 -4.28 -0.37
N LEU A 53 6.23 -4.18 -0.62
CA LEU A 53 7.20 -3.68 0.36
C LEU A 53 6.94 -2.21 0.71
N ALA A 54 6.76 -1.35 -0.29
CA ALA A 54 6.46 0.07 -0.06
C ALA A 54 5.13 0.28 0.69
N ASP A 55 4.12 -0.53 0.38
CA ASP A 55 2.81 -0.49 1.03
C ASP A 55 2.88 -1.02 2.48
N ALA A 56 3.65 -2.07 2.72
CA ALA A 56 3.99 -2.54 4.07
C ALA A 56 4.84 -1.53 4.88
N GLY A 57 5.26 -0.42 4.27
CA GLY A 57 5.98 0.68 4.93
C GLY A 57 7.50 0.59 4.79
N PHE A 58 8.01 -0.30 3.95
CA PHE A 58 9.43 -0.48 3.75
C PHE A 58 9.97 0.37 2.61
N TYR A 59 11.24 0.76 2.73
CA TYR A 59 12.02 1.33 1.65
C TYR A 59 13.34 0.58 1.51
N PHE A 60 13.88 0.52 0.29
CA PHE A 60 15.13 -0.16 0.00
C PHE A 60 16.31 0.61 0.62
N ASP A 61 17.05 -0.09 1.48
CA ASP A 61 18.16 0.44 2.27
C ASP A 61 19.29 -0.59 2.31
N PRO A 62 19.94 -0.88 1.16
CA PRO A 62 20.87 -2.00 1.04
C PRO A 62 22.10 -1.80 1.92
N ARG A 63 22.55 -2.88 2.55
CA ARG A 63 23.81 -2.94 3.29
C ARG A 63 24.84 -3.76 2.50
N ALA A 64 26.12 -3.59 2.83
CA ALA A 64 27.19 -4.26 2.09
C ALA A 64 27.14 -5.80 2.22
N ASP A 65 26.64 -6.29 3.35
CA ASP A 65 26.44 -7.69 3.72
C ASP A 65 25.01 -8.19 3.49
N LYS A 66 24.03 -7.29 3.57
CA LYS A 66 22.59 -7.58 3.36
C LYS A 66 22.07 -6.78 2.16
N VAL A 67 22.21 -7.36 0.97
CA VAL A 67 22.04 -6.67 -0.31
C VAL A 67 20.59 -6.33 -0.66
N ASP A 68 19.63 -7.04 -0.08
CA ASP A 68 18.19 -6.87 -0.22
C ASP A 68 17.56 -6.30 1.06
N ASN A 69 18.35 -5.60 1.87
CA ASN A 69 17.86 -4.97 3.09
C ASN A 69 16.82 -3.88 2.79
N VAL A 70 15.74 -3.89 3.55
CA VAL A 70 14.71 -2.85 3.58
C VAL A 70 14.54 -2.34 5.00
N THR A 71 14.09 -1.08 5.15
CA THR A 71 13.87 -0.45 6.45
C THR A 71 12.49 0.18 6.49
N CYS A 72 11.77 0.01 7.61
CA CYS A 72 10.45 0.64 7.77
C CYS A 72 10.58 2.14 8.06
N PHE A 73 9.79 2.97 7.40
CA PHE A 73 9.83 4.43 7.59
C PHE A 73 9.34 4.91 8.98
N MET A 74 8.60 4.07 9.70
CA MET A 74 7.93 4.46 10.95
C MET A 74 8.60 3.87 12.20
N CYS A 75 9.09 2.63 12.13
CA CYS A 75 9.71 1.97 13.28
C CYS A 75 11.22 1.76 13.13
N ASP A 76 11.80 2.16 11.99
CA ASP A 76 13.22 2.02 11.64
C ASP A 76 13.78 0.59 11.72
N HIS A 77 12.89 -0.42 11.82
CA HIS A 77 13.31 -1.81 11.81
C HIS A 77 13.69 -2.24 10.39
N SER A 78 14.80 -2.97 10.27
CA SER A 78 15.30 -3.46 8.99
C SER A 78 15.12 -4.97 8.84
N LEU A 79 14.77 -5.41 7.63
CA LEU A 79 14.60 -6.82 7.24
C LEU A 79 15.40 -7.09 5.96
N ALA A 80 15.94 -8.30 5.82
CA ALA A 80 16.73 -8.72 4.66
C ALA A 80 16.59 -10.23 4.47
N GLU A 81 17.27 -10.78 3.44
CA GLU A 81 17.26 -12.22 3.11
C GLU A 81 15.88 -12.71 2.68
N TRP A 82 15.22 -11.91 1.84
CA TRP A 82 13.86 -12.17 1.36
C TRP A 82 13.82 -13.40 0.44
N THR A 83 12.79 -14.21 0.65
CA THR A 83 12.46 -15.41 -0.12
C THR A 83 11.13 -15.23 -0.86
N PRO A 84 10.83 -16.06 -1.88
CA PRO A 84 9.57 -15.98 -2.63
C PRO A 84 8.32 -16.14 -1.76
N GLU A 85 8.42 -16.87 -0.65
CA GLU A 85 7.33 -17.21 0.25
C GLU A 85 6.98 -16.05 1.22
N ASP A 86 7.94 -15.15 1.48
CA ASP A 86 7.84 -14.08 2.48
C ASP A 86 6.82 -13.02 2.07
N ASP A 87 5.80 -12.82 2.91
CA ASP A 87 4.83 -11.75 2.76
C ASP A 87 5.30 -10.51 3.54
N PRO A 88 5.57 -9.36 2.88
CA PRO A 88 5.99 -8.15 3.56
C PRO A 88 5.09 -7.69 4.71
N PHE A 89 3.78 -7.90 4.59
CA PHE A 89 2.81 -7.49 5.60
C PHE A 89 2.88 -8.40 6.83
N GLU A 90 3.09 -9.71 6.63
CA GLU A 90 3.27 -10.69 7.70
C GLU A 90 4.60 -10.49 8.41
N GLU A 91 5.70 -10.37 7.66
CA GLU A 91 7.04 -10.14 8.19
C GLU A 91 7.10 -8.87 9.06
N HIS A 92 6.48 -7.78 8.61
CA HIS A 92 6.43 -6.55 9.40
C HIS A 92 5.63 -6.74 10.70
N LEU A 93 4.51 -7.47 10.66
CA LEU A 93 3.67 -7.68 11.83
C LEU A 93 4.35 -8.57 12.87
N ASN A 94 5.08 -9.60 12.43
CA ASN A 94 5.80 -10.55 13.28
C ASN A 94 7.00 -9.92 13.99
N MET A 95 7.81 -9.15 13.26
CA MET A 95 9.04 -8.54 13.80
C MET A 95 8.78 -7.25 14.58
N GLY A 96 7.66 -6.59 14.30
CA GLY A 96 7.33 -5.26 14.82
C GLY A 96 5.96 -5.20 15.49
N SER A 97 5.65 -6.09 16.45
CA SER A 97 4.34 -6.13 17.15
C SER A 97 3.89 -4.82 17.82
N LYS A 98 4.74 -3.78 17.81
CA LYS A 98 4.46 -2.43 18.31
C LYS A 98 4.55 -1.32 17.24
N CYS A 99 4.93 -1.65 16.01
CA CYS A 99 4.93 -0.66 14.92
C CYS A 99 3.49 -0.28 14.60
N ALA A 100 3.19 1.01 14.71
CA ALA A 100 1.85 1.53 14.44
C ALA A 100 1.43 1.30 12.99
N TRP A 101 2.36 1.39 12.02
CA TRP A 101 2.07 1.07 10.62
C TRP A 101 1.77 -0.42 10.40
N ALA A 102 2.53 -1.32 11.04
CA ALA A 102 2.25 -2.75 10.96
C ALA A 102 0.83 -3.07 11.47
N ILE A 103 0.46 -2.48 12.61
CA ILE A 103 -0.88 -2.68 13.19
C ILE A 103 -1.95 -2.00 12.32
N ALA A 104 -1.78 -0.74 11.92
CA ALA A 104 -2.83 0.04 11.26
C ALA A 104 -2.94 -0.18 9.74
N ARG A 105 -1.93 -0.75 9.07
CA ARG A 105 -1.92 -1.04 7.63
C ARG A 105 -1.71 -2.51 7.31
N CYS A 106 -0.67 -3.13 7.86
CA CYS A 106 -0.29 -4.51 7.47
C CYS A 106 -1.31 -5.53 7.98
N SER A 107 -1.74 -5.41 9.24
CA SER A 107 -2.76 -6.32 9.80
C SER A 107 -4.11 -6.25 9.07
N ILE A 108 -4.43 -5.10 8.47
CA ILE A 108 -5.64 -4.94 7.66
C ILE A 108 -5.51 -5.73 6.35
N GLU A 109 -4.35 -5.67 5.70
CA GLU A 109 -4.10 -6.42 4.47
C GLU A 109 -4.22 -7.92 4.68
N LEU A 110 -3.67 -8.43 5.78
CA LEU A 110 -3.74 -9.86 6.12
C LEU A 110 -5.16 -10.35 6.42
N ASN A 111 -6.08 -9.46 6.79
CA ASN A 111 -7.49 -9.79 7.01
C ASN A 111 -8.33 -9.69 5.71
N ARG A 112 -7.78 -9.11 4.64
CA ARG A 112 -8.47 -8.92 3.36
C ARG A 112 -8.53 -10.25 2.60
N GLN A 113 -9.74 -10.65 2.23
CA GLN A 113 -9.99 -11.82 1.41
C GLN A 113 -9.81 -11.49 -0.08
N LEU A 114 -9.76 -12.52 -0.93
CA LEU A 114 -9.60 -12.36 -2.39
C LEU A 114 -10.71 -11.53 -3.05
N ASP A 115 -11.92 -11.56 -2.51
CA ASP A 115 -13.06 -10.76 -2.98
C ASP A 115 -13.07 -9.33 -2.41
N GLY A 116 -12.05 -8.97 -1.63
CA GLY A 116 -11.91 -7.66 -0.99
C GLY A 116 -12.71 -7.52 0.32
N SER A 117 -13.43 -8.55 0.76
CA SER A 117 -14.08 -8.59 2.06
C SER A 117 -13.06 -8.72 3.19
N PHE A 118 -13.50 -8.53 4.44
CA PHE A 118 -12.66 -8.66 5.63
C PHE A 118 -13.26 -9.68 6.57
N VAL A 119 -12.40 -10.55 7.11
CA VAL A 119 -12.78 -11.49 8.17
C VAL A 119 -12.00 -11.13 9.43
N PHE A 120 -12.72 -10.81 10.50
CA PHE A 120 -12.13 -10.48 11.79
C PHE A 120 -12.39 -11.63 12.76
N ARG A 121 -11.33 -12.34 13.14
CA ARG A 121 -11.38 -13.46 14.11
C ARG A 121 -10.91 -13.08 15.51
N SER A 122 -10.39 -11.86 15.67
CA SER A 122 -9.90 -11.37 16.94
C SER A 122 -10.51 -10.01 17.27
N GLU A 123 -11.04 -9.88 18.49
CA GLU A 123 -11.64 -8.64 18.98
C GLU A 123 -10.65 -7.48 18.97
N ASP A 124 -9.37 -7.75 19.25
CA ASP A 124 -8.32 -6.73 19.24
C ASP A 124 -7.99 -6.24 17.82
N ARG A 125 -8.40 -6.96 16.76
CA ARG A 125 -8.22 -6.56 15.36
C ARG A 125 -9.45 -5.92 14.73
N LEU A 126 -10.57 -5.84 15.47
CA LEU A 126 -11.72 -5.11 14.99
C LEU A 126 -11.36 -3.64 14.72
N PRO A 127 -11.95 -2.98 13.70
CA PRO A 127 -11.63 -1.59 13.38
C PRO A 127 -11.82 -0.62 14.54
N THR A 128 -12.81 -0.88 15.40
CA THR A 128 -13.17 -0.10 16.59
C THR A 128 -12.36 -0.46 17.84
N ALA A 129 -11.52 -1.49 17.78
CA ALA A 129 -10.71 -1.92 18.91
C ALA A 129 -9.71 -0.84 19.33
N LYS A 130 -9.43 -0.74 20.64
CA LYS A 130 -8.57 0.30 21.18
C LYS A 130 -7.12 0.21 20.71
N VAL A 131 -6.60 -0.98 20.48
CA VAL A 131 -5.25 -1.17 19.93
C VAL A 131 -5.17 -0.63 18.49
N MET A 132 -6.21 -0.85 17.68
CA MET A 132 -6.29 -0.34 16.31
C MET A 132 -6.47 1.18 16.28
N GLU A 133 -7.32 1.74 17.15
CA GLU A 133 -7.47 3.19 17.33
C GLU A 133 -6.14 3.85 17.73
N LYS A 134 -5.43 3.27 18.70
CA LYS A 134 -4.13 3.77 19.16
C LYS A 134 -3.07 3.71 18.07
N ALA A 135 -3.00 2.60 17.33
CA ALA A 135 -2.07 2.47 16.21
C ALA A 135 -2.32 3.54 15.14
N ARG A 136 -3.58 3.76 14.76
CA ARG A 136 -3.92 4.86 13.84
C ARG A 136 -3.51 6.22 14.39
N ALA A 137 -3.78 6.51 15.66
CA ALA A 137 -3.40 7.79 16.26
C ALA A 137 -1.89 8.04 16.24
N GLU A 138 -1.08 7.00 16.46
CA GLU A 138 0.38 7.11 16.43
C GLU A 138 0.91 7.47 15.02
N THR A 139 0.20 7.08 13.95
CA THR A 139 0.62 7.45 12.58
C THR A 139 0.61 8.96 12.35
N PHE A 140 -0.21 9.71 13.09
CA PHE A 140 -0.30 11.17 13.00
C PHE A 140 0.75 11.90 13.87
N ARG A 141 1.40 11.19 14.79
CA ARG A 141 2.18 11.80 15.86
C ARG A 141 3.35 12.61 15.30
N GLY A 142 3.37 13.90 15.62
CA GLY A 142 4.45 14.81 15.20
C GLY A 142 4.36 15.31 13.77
N HIS A 143 3.33 14.89 13.00
CA HIS A 143 3.18 15.24 11.59
C HIS A 143 1.83 15.90 11.27
N TRP A 144 0.78 15.61 12.04
CA TRP A 144 -0.55 16.15 11.77
C TRP A 144 -0.68 17.63 12.17
N ILE A 145 -0.79 18.50 11.17
CA ILE A 145 -0.80 19.96 11.37
C ILE A 145 -1.93 20.45 12.29
N HIS A 146 -3.08 19.77 12.26
CA HIS A 146 -4.28 20.17 12.99
C HIS A 146 -4.23 19.88 14.49
N ASP A 147 -3.26 19.09 14.96
CA ASP A 147 -3.08 18.84 16.40
C ASP A 147 -2.61 20.08 17.16
N SER A 148 -1.97 21.02 16.46
CA SER A 148 -1.50 22.28 17.01
C SER A 148 -2.60 23.36 17.06
N VAL A 149 -3.71 23.16 16.33
CA VAL A 149 -4.79 24.13 16.18
C VAL A 149 -5.86 23.91 17.25
N LYS A 150 -5.98 24.86 18.19
CA LYS A 150 -6.95 24.78 19.28
C LYS A 150 -8.39 24.75 18.75
N GLY A 151 -9.13 23.71 19.12
CA GLY A 151 -10.55 23.57 18.75
C GLY A 151 -10.79 22.90 17.40
N HIS A 152 -9.75 22.56 16.64
CA HIS A 152 -9.90 21.84 15.38
C HIS A 152 -10.53 20.47 15.62
N THR A 153 -11.67 20.20 14.99
CA THR A 153 -12.41 18.95 15.17
C THR A 153 -11.74 17.79 14.45
N ALA A 154 -11.03 18.02 13.35
CA ALA A 154 -10.22 16.99 12.68
C ALA A 154 -8.81 16.80 13.30
N ASN A 155 -8.70 16.75 14.64
CA ASN A 155 -7.43 16.38 15.29
C ASN A 155 -7.16 14.87 15.20
N SER A 156 -5.90 14.46 15.39
CA SER A 156 -5.40 13.09 15.22
C SER A 156 -6.21 12.04 16.00
N ARG A 157 -6.64 12.37 17.22
CA ARG A 157 -7.48 11.47 18.04
C ARG A 157 -8.83 11.20 17.39
N LYS A 158 -9.50 12.25 16.90
CA LYS A 158 -10.80 12.11 16.22
C LYS A 158 -10.64 11.45 14.85
N MET A 159 -9.58 11.77 14.11
CA MET A 159 -9.20 11.10 12.86
C MET A 159 -9.03 9.60 13.06
N ALA A 160 -8.19 9.20 14.02
CA ALA A 160 -7.92 7.81 14.34
C ALA A 160 -9.17 7.05 14.82
N LYS A 161 -10.01 7.68 15.65
CA LYS A 161 -11.29 7.10 16.10
C LYS A 161 -12.25 6.87 14.93
N ALA A 162 -12.21 7.72 13.91
CA ALA A 162 -13.01 7.58 12.70
C ALA A 162 -12.45 6.59 11.68
N GLY A 163 -11.30 5.94 11.95
CA GLY A 163 -10.71 4.93 11.07
C GLY A 163 -9.67 5.46 10.09
N TRP A 164 -9.30 6.74 10.21
CA TRP A 164 -8.28 7.36 9.37
C TRP A 164 -6.87 7.08 9.88
N THR A 165 -5.94 6.93 8.95
CA THR A 165 -4.50 6.80 9.18
C THR A 165 -3.81 7.95 8.46
N PHE A 166 -2.77 8.52 9.04
CA PHE A 166 -2.00 9.56 8.36
C PHE A 166 -1.35 9.01 7.10
N ASN A 167 -1.47 9.74 6.00
CA ASN A 167 -0.80 9.42 4.75
C ASN A 167 0.15 10.58 4.42
N PRO A 168 1.47 10.42 4.62
CA PRO A 168 2.41 11.50 4.35
C PRO A 168 2.35 11.93 2.88
N GLY A 169 1.96 13.19 2.64
CA GLY A 169 2.08 13.83 1.34
C GLY A 169 3.45 14.46 1.11
N GLU A 170 3.67 15.00 -0.08
CA GLU A 170 4.93 15.65 -0.44
C GLU A 170 5.12 17.01 0.26
N ALA A 171 4.01 17.72 0.53
CA ALA A 171 4.04 19.01 1.21
C ALA A 171 4.07 18.84 2.74
N GLU A 172 4.80 19.72 3.43
CA GLU A 172 4.90 19.69 4.90
C GLU A 172 3.56 19.96 5.59
N ASP A 173 2.67 20.71 4.93
CA ASP A 173 1.30 21.01 5.36
C ASP A 173 0.26 20.03 4.80
N SER A 174 0.70 18.91 4.23
CA SER A 174 -0.21 17.87 3.76
C SER A 174 -1.01 17.28 4.93
N ASP A 175 -2.33 17.33 4.80
CA ASP A 175 -3.27 16.75 5.74
C ASP A 175 -4.05 15.57 5.12
N ILE A 176 -3.37 14.78 4.29
CA ILE A 176 -3.98 13.60 3.68
C ILE A 176 -4.15 12.50 4.75
N ALA A 177 -5.36 11.97 4.82
CA ALA A 177 -5.70 10.85 5.68
C ALA A 177 -6.41 9.75 4.89
N THR A 178 -5.99 8.50 5.10
CA THR A 178 -6.48 7.33 4.36
C THR A 178 -7.10 6.31 5.30
N CYS A 179 -8.25 5.76 4.91
CA CYS A 179 -8.86 4.61 5.56
C CYS A 179 -8.49 3.34 4.78
N TYR A 180 -7.68 2.46 5.36
CA TYR A 180 -7.20 1.25 4.69
C TYR A 180 -8.23 0.12 4.58
N TYR A 181 -9.34 0.21 5.30
CA TYR A 181 -10.46 -0.72 5.11
C TYR A 181 -11.16 -0.50 3.77
N CYS A 182 -11.42 0.77 3.41
CA CYS A 182 -12.18 1.11 2.21
C CYS A 182 -11.35 1.78 1.10
N GLY A 183 -10.07 2.05 1.35
CA GLY A 183 -9.14 2.70 0.42
C GLY A 183 -9.40 4.19 0.18
N LYS A 184 -10.37 4.81 0.87
CA LYS A 184 -10.66 6.24 0.69
C LYS A 184 -9.56 7.09 1.30
N SER A 185 -9.11 8.11 0.58
CA SER A 185 -8.30 9.21 1.09
C SER A 185 -9.08 10.52 1.05
N LEU A 186 -8.85 11.39 2.04
CA LEU A 186 -9.37 12.74 2.13
C LEU A 186 -8.26 13.69 2.61
N ASP A 187 -8.34 14.94 2.16
CA ASP A 187 -7.45 16.05 2.45
C ASP A 187 -8.27 17.35 2.54
N GLY A 188 -7.62 18.46 2.92
CA GLY A 188 -8.26 19.77 3.06
C GLY A 188 -9.26 19.84 4.22
N TRP A 189 -8.90 19.27 5.36
CA TRP A 189 -9.75 19.22 6.55
C TRP A 189 -9.96 20.60 7.17
N GLU A 190 -11.22 20.98 7.34
CA GLU A 190 -11.61 22.25 7.95
C GLU A 190 -11.83 22.12 9.46
N ALA A 191 -11.73 23.24 10.18
CA ALA A 191 -11.80 23.27 11.65
C ALA A 191 -13.10 22.73 12.25
N GLY A 192 -14.18 22.69 11.47
CA GLY A 192 -15.50 22.18 11.85
C GLY A 192 -15.82 20.77 11.35
N ASP A 193 -14.95 20.16 10.55
CA ASP A 193 -15.22 18.84 9.97
C ASP A 193 -15.24 17.75 11.05
N ASP A 194 -16.28 16.92 11.03
CA ASP A 194 -16.33 15.71 11.84
C ASP A 194 -15.77 14.53 11.03
N PRO A 195 -14.59 13.97 11.40
CA PRO A 195 -13.96 12.91 10.62
C PRO A 195 -14.81 11.65 10.46
N LEU A 196 -15.66 11.34 11.45
CA LEU A 196 -16.52 10.17 11.42
C LEU A 196 -17.72 10.40 10.49
N ALA A 197 -18.32 11.59 10.55
CA ALA A 197 -19.41 11.98 9.67
C ALA A 197 -18.95 12.04 8.21
N GLU A 198 -17.79 12.65 7.94
CA GLU A 198 -17.23 12.76 6.58
C GLU A 198 -16.88 11.38 6.00
N HIS A 199 -16.39 10.46 6.83
CA HIS A 199 -16.14 9.06 6.44
C HIS A 199 -17.45 8.33 6.13
N ARG A 200 -18.43 8.36 7.05
CA ARG A 200 -19.70 7.63 6.89
C ARG A 200 -20.54 8.16 5.73
N LYS A 201 -20.50 9.47 5.47
CA LYS A 201 -21.17 10.09 4.32
C LYS A 201 -20.65 9.57 2.98
N ARG A 202 -19.33 9.36 2.85
CA ARG A 202 -18.69 8.94 1.60
C ARG A 202 -18.62 7.42 1.44
N MET A 203 -18.38 6.69 2.52
CA MET A 203 -18.20 5.24 2.53
C MET A 203 -19.07 4.57 3.62
N PRO A 204 -20.41 4.60 3.49
CA PRO A 204 -21.32 4.08 4.53
C PRO A 204 -21.19 2.56 4.75
N LYS A 205 -20.69 1.81 3.76
CA LYS A 205 -20.45 0.36 3.83
C LYS A 205 -19.03 -0.01 4.27
N CYS A 206 -18.23 0.96 4.73
CA CYS A 206 -16.85 0.71 5.16
C CYS A 206 -16.82 -0.28 6.34
N PRO A 207 -15.91 -1.28 6.32
CA PRO A 207 -15.69 -2.19 7.45
C PRO A 207 -15.46 -1.47 8.79
N MET A 208 -14.96 -0.24 8.77
CA MET A 208 -14.88 0.61 9.97
C MET A 208 -16.20 0.70 10.77
N PHE A 209 -17.35 0.56 10.09
CA PHE A 209 -18.68 0.62 10.70
C PHE A 209 -19.46 -0.69 10.62
N THR A 210 -19.10 -1.57 9.69
CA THR A 210 -19.86 -2.79 9.38
C THR A 210 -19.18 -4.07 9.84
N ALA A 211 -17.90 -4.02 10.23
CA ALA A 211 -17.16 -5.19 10.69
C ALA A 211 -17.81 -5.82 11.92
N GLN A 212 -17.87 -7.14 11.91
CA GLN A 212 -18.32 -7.98 13.02
C GLN A 212 -17.28 -9.08 13.26
N LEU A 213 -17.21 -9.54 14.50
CA LEU A 213 -16.39 -10.69 14.86
C LEU A 213 -17.03 -11.96 14.29
N VAL A 214 -16.22 -12.81 13.66
CA VAL A 214 -16.65 -14.12 13.19
C VAL A 214 -16.11 -15.18 14.13
N GLU A 215 -16.99 -16.03 14.65
CA GLU A 215 -16.64 -17.16 15.52
C GLU A 215 -15.77 -18.18 14.77
N GLU A 216 -14.79 -18.77 15.45
CA GLU A 216 -13.98 -19.86 14.89
C GLU A 216 -14.87 -21.08 14.58
N GLY A 217 -14.87 -21.53 13.32
CA GLY A 217 -15.69 -22.67 12.86
C GLY A 217 -17.11 -22.30 12.40
N GLY A 218 -17.46 -21.01 12.33
CA GLY A 218 -18.68 -20.55 11.66
C GLY A 218 -18.65 -20.83 10.14
N PRO A 219 -19.82 -20.85 9.47
CA PRO A 219 -19.87 -21.03 8.02
C PRO A 219 -19.01 -19.95 7.35
N GLU A 220 -18.13 -20.38 6.45
CA GLU A 220 -17.32 -19.48 5.63
C GLU A 220 -18.27 -18.47 4.95
N PRO A 221 -17.98 -17.16 4.99
CA PRO A 221 -18.77 -16.17 4.27
C PRO A 221 -18.87 -16.62 2.82
N THR A 222 -20.07 -16.95 2.36
CA THR A 222 -20.27 -17.44 0.99
C THR A 222 -19.83 -16.33 0.05
N LEU A 223 -18.75 -16.58 -0.71
CA LEU A 223 -18.35 -15.70 -1.80
C LEU A 223 -19.59 -15.48 -2.69
N PRO A 224 -19.94 -14.24 -3.07
CA PRO A 224 -20.96 -14.04 -4.08
C PRO A 224 -20.53 -14.78 -5.35
N ASP A 225 -21.46 -15.47 -6.00
CA ASP A 225 -21.19 -16.19 -7.24
C ASP A 225 -20.39 -15.29 -8.20
N PRO A 226 -19.33 -15.80 -8.85
CA PRO A 226 -18.55 -15.00 -9.78
C PRO A 226 -19.48 -14.44 -10.84
N VAL A 227 -19.58 -13.10 -10.90
CA VAL A 227 -20.35 -12.42 -11.93
C VAL A 227 -19.80 -12.87 -13.28
N PRO A 228 -20.61 -13.47 -14.16
CA PRO A 228 -20.14 -13.92 -15.47
C PRO A 228 -19.51 -12.75 -16.21
N ILE A 229 -18.20 -12.82 -16.46
CA ILE A 229 -17.49 -11.81 -17.26
C ILE A 229 -18.08 -11.91 -18.67
N PRO A 230 -18.67 -10.84 -19.23
CA PRO A 230 -19.16 -10.86 -20.60
C PRO A 230 -17.99 -11.15 -21.53
N LEU A 231 -18.09 -12.24 -22.30
CA LEU A 231 -17.10 -12.57 -23.32
C LEU A 231 -16.99 -11.38 -24.29
N PRO A 232 -15.76 -10.93 -24.63
CA PRO A 232 -15.60 -9.91 -25.65
C PRO A 232 -16.19 -10.43 -26.98
N PRO A 233 -16.88 -9.57 -27.75
CA PRO A 233 -17.43 -9.98 -29.03
C PRO A 233 -16.28 -10.45 -29.94
N ALA A 234 -16.49 -11.59 -30.60
CA ALA A 234 -15.54 -12.14 -31.56
C ALA A 234 -15.19 -11.09 -32.62
N SER A 235 -13.92 -10.74 -32.70
CA SER A 235 -13.41 -9.77 -33.67
C SER A 235 -13.64 -10.28 -35.09
N SER A 236 -14.49 -9.61 -35.86
CA SER A 236 -14.57 -9.80 -37.30
C SER A 236 -13.33 -9.20 -37.96
N SER A 237 -12.58 -10.04 -38.66
CA SER A 237 -11.40 -9.63 -39.42
C SER A 237 -11.80 -8.74 -40.59
N SER A 238 -11.45 -7.45 -40.52
CA SER A 238 -11.49 -6.52 -41.65
C SER A 238 -10.10 -6.45 -42.29
N SER A 239 -10.02 -6.91 -43.53
CA SER A 239 -8.81 -6.92 -44.37
C SER A 239 -8.49 -5.51 -44.87
N ALA A 240 -7.30 -4.98 -44.54
CA ALA A 240 -6.83 -3.71 -45.09
C ALA A 240 -6.35 -3.87 -46.56
N PRO A 241 -6.61 -2.87 -47.45
CA PRO A 241 -6.17 -2.94 -48.84
C PRO A 241 -4.69 -2.58 -49.03
N LYS A 242 -3.99 -3.37 -49.86
CA LYS A 242 -2.58 -3.18 -50.26
C LYS A 242 -2.42 -1.95 -51.17
N LYS A 243 -1.55 -1.01 -50.80
CA LYS A 243 -1.09 0.06 -51.70
C LYS A 243 -0.07 -0.48 -52.71
N GLN A 244 -0.36 -0.37 -54.00
CA GLN A 244 0.57 -0.63 -55.10
C GLN A 244 1.53 0.56 -55.29
N ALA A 245 2.84 0.27 -55.33
CA ALA A 245 3.87 1.22 -55.74
C ALA A 245 3.90 1.35 -57.27
N LYS A 246 3.86 2.58 -57.79
CA LYS A 246 4.04 2.87 -59.22
C LYS A 246 5.50 3.26 -59.50
N SER A 247 6.15 2.44 -60.32
CA SER A 247 7.45 2.66 -60.95
C SER A 247 7.40 3.83 -61.95
N ARG A 248 8.43 4.69 -61.96
CA ARG A 248 8.69 5.67 -63.03
C ARG A 248 9.87 5.19 -63.86
N ARG A 249 9.63 5.05 -65.16
CA ARG A 249 10.56 4.69 -66.23
C ARG A 249 11.39 5.93 -66.61
N ILE A 250 12.71 5.75 -66.72
CA ILE A 250 13.66 6.69 -67.34
C ILE A 250 14.11 6.03 -68.63
N GLU A 251 13.95 6.71 -69.77
CA GLU A 251 14.61 6.41 -71.05
C GLU A 251 14.70 7.73 -71.85
N PRO A 252 15.66 7.84 -72.78
CA PRO A 252 17.10 7.62 -72.67
C PRO A 252 17.86 8.92 -72.34
#